data_AF-A0A968TB02-F1
#
_entry.id   AF-A0A968TB02-F1
#
_cell.length_a   1.000
_cell.length_b   1.000
_cell.length_c   1.000
_cell.angle_alpha   90.00
_cell.angle_beta   90.00
_cell.angle_gamma   90.00
#
_symmetry.space_group_name_H-M   'P 1'
#
loop_
_entity.id
_entity.type
_entity.pdbx_description
1 polymer ?
#
loop_
_entity_poly.entity_id
_entity_poly.type
_entity_poly.pdbx_seq_one_letter_code
_entity_poly.pdbx_strand_id
1 'polypeptide(L)' 'MPVPIEVFAIESDFPVAFTAVYVLGFVAAVAIGSIAWYNSKRPAGWEGQERPNFVPKVEKDEEADPS' A
#
# COMPACT_ATOMS: atom_id res chain seq x y z
N MET A 1 -2.94 -32.53 50.39
CA MET A 1 -1.70 -31.96 49.81
C MET A 1 -2.10 -31.12 48.61
N PRO A 2 -1.65 -29.86 48.47
CA PRO A 2 -1.95 -29.07 47.28
C PRO A 2 -1.09 -29.59 46.12
N VAL A 3 -1.72 -29.80 44.96
CA VAL A 3 -1.00 -30.10 43.70
C VAL A 3 -0.44 -28.79 43.13
N PRO A 4 0.83 -28.76 42.69
CA PRO A 4 1.36 -27.59 42.00
C PRO A 4 0.66 -27.45 40.65
N ILE A 5 -0.06 -26.35 40.46
CA ILE A 5 -0.58 -25.96 39.16
C ILE A 5 0.60 -25.34 38.41
N GLU A 6 1.24 -26.13 37.55
CA GLU A 6 2.27 -25.61 36.66
C GLU A 6 1.60 -24.73 35.61
N VAL A 7 1.83 -23.42 35.72
CA VAL A 7 1.42 -22.43 34.72
C VAL A 7 2.42 -22.53 33.58
N PHE A 8 2.04 -23.23 32.51
CA PHE A 8 2.77 -23.15 31.25
C PHE A 8 2.65 -21.73 30.71
N ALA A 9 3.77 -21.01 30.62
CA ALA A 9 3.82 -19.77 29.89
C ALA A 9 3.53 -20.07 28.40
N ILE A 10 2.47 -19.48 27.85
CA ILE A 10 2.21 -19.53 26.42
C ILE A 10 3.23 -18.59 25.78
N GLU A 11 4.34 -19.15 25.34
CA GLU A 11 5.33 -18.43 24.53
C GLU A 11 4.67 -18.12 23.18
N SER A 12 4.07 -16.94 23.10
CA SER A 12 3.39 -16.46 21.90
C SER A 12 4.46 -16.02 20.93
N ASP A 13 4.91 -16.95 20.09
CA ASP A 13 5.88 -16.68 19.04
C ASP A 13 5.21 -15.76 18.01
N PHE A 14 5.41 -14.45 18.17
CA PHE A 14 4.82 -13.47 17.28
C PHE A 14 5.54 -13.59 15.92
N PRO A 15 4.82 -13.81 14.81
CA PRO A 15 5.46 -14.05 13.53
C PRO A 15 5.94 -12.72 12.93
N VAL A 16 7.03 -12.17 13.47
CA VAL A 16 7.60 -10.86 13.15
C VAL A 16 7.89 -10.77 11.65
N ALA A 17 8.52 -11.80 11.07
CA ALA A 17 8.88 -11.82 9.66
C ALA A 17 7.63 -11.75 8.75
N PHE A 18 6.61 -12.56 9.05
CA PHE A 18 5.36 -12.55 8.29
C PHE A 18 4.65 -11.20 8.39
N THR A 19 4.54 -10.65 9.61
CA THR A 19 3.89 -9.36 9.85
C THR A 19 4.63 -8.23 9.13
N ALA A 20 5.95 -8.23 9.16
CA ALA A 20 6.77 -7.23 8.48
C ALA A 20 6.52 -7.23 6.97
N VAL A 21 6.56 -8.41 6.33
CA VAL A 21 6.30 -8.54 4.88
C VAL A 21 4.87 -8.14 4.55
N TYR A 22 3.89 -8.54 5.36
CA TYR A 22 2.49 -8.18 5.17
C TYR A 22 2.27 -6.66 5.19
N VAL A 23 2.84 -5.97 6.18
CA VAL A 23 2.74 -4.51 6.29
C VAL A 23 3.43 -3.82 5.12
N LEU A 24 4.64 -4.27 4.75
CA LEU A 24 5.36 -3.71 3.60
C LEU A 24 4.57 -3.88 2.29
N GLY A 25 4.04 -5.09 2.06
CA GLY A 25 3.24 -5.41 0.88
C GLY A 25 1.93 -4.61 0.84
N PHE A 26 1.27 -4.44 1.98
CA PHE A 26 0.07 -3.62 2.08
C PHE A 26 0.36 -2.15 1.76
N VAL A 27 1.42 -1.57 2.32
CA VAL A 27 1.83 -0.19 2.02
C VAL A 27 2.15 -0.02 0.54
N ALA A 28 2.87 -0.96 -0.06
CA ALA A 28 3.16 -0.96 -1.49
C ALA A 28 1.88 -1.03 -2.33
N ALA A 29 0.95 -1.91 -1.98
CA ALA A 29 -0.33 -2.06 -2.68
C ALA A 29 -1.19 -0.79 -2.59
N VAL A 30 -1.27 -0.16 -1.40
CA VAL A 30 -2.01 1.09 -1.20
C VAL A 30 -1.36 2.23 -1.97
N ALA A 31 -0.02 2.34 -1.96
CA ALA A 31 0.68 3.39 -2.70
C ALA A 31 0.47 3.26 -4.22
N ILE A 32 0.70 2.07 -4.78
CA ILE A 32 0.51 1.81 -6.21
C ILE A 32 -0.96 1.97 -6.59
N GLY A 33 -1.89 1.43 -5.80
CA GLY A 33 -3.33 1.55 -6.02
C GLY A 33 -3.80 3.00 -5.98
N SER A 34 -3.25 3.82 -5.07
CA SER A 34 -3.55 5.25 -5.00
C SER A 34 -3.07 5.98 -6.25
N ILE A 35 -1.81 5.76 -6.66
CA ILE A 35 -1.26 6.37 -7.89
C ILE A 35 -2.06 5.93 -9.11
N ALA A 36 -2.39 4.64 -9.22
CA ALA A 36 -3.20 4.10 -10.30
C ALA A 36 -4.62 4.69 -10.31
N TRP A 37 -5.23 4.91 -9.15
CA TRP A 37 -6.55 5.54 -9.03
C TRP A 37 -6.52 7.00 -9.48
N TYR A 38 -5.50 7.78 -9.10
CA TYR A 38 -5.33 9.17 -9.56
C TYR A 38 -5.01 9.28 -11.06
N ASN A 39 -4.39 8.25 -11.66
CA ASN A 39 -4.09 8.17 -13.09
C ASN A 39 -5.23 7.55 -13.93
N SER A 40 -6.11 6.75 -13.32
CA SER A 40 -7.32 6.25 -13.96
C SER A 40 -8.30 7.41 -14.16
N LYS A 41 -9.01 7.43 -15.30
CA LYS A 41 -9.82 8.56 -15.81
C LYS A 41 -10.43 9.42 -14.71
N ARG A 42 -10.28 10.75 -14.83
CA ARG A 42 -10.96 11.72 -13.97
C ARG A 42 -12.45 11.33 -13.90
N PRO A 43 -13.00 10.98 -12.72
CA PRO A 43 -14.41 10.64 -12.60
C PRO A 43 -15.29 11.79 -13.10
N ALA A 44 -16.45 11.46 -13.65
CA ALA A 44 -17.40 12.45 -14.16
C ALA A 44 -17.71 13.51 -13.07
N GLY A 45 -17.52 14.80 -13.40
CA GLY A 45 -17.63 15.92 -12.44
C GLY A 45 -16.31 16.59 -12.03
N TRP A 46 -15.14 16.10 -12.50
CA TRP A 46 -13.81 16.71 -12.25
C TRP A 46 -13.28 17.60 -13.39
N GLU A 47 -14.14 18.05 -14.29
CA GLU A 47 -13.78 18.90 -15.44
C GLU A 47 -13.43 20.34 -15.05
N GLY A 48 -13.84 20.81 -13.86
CA GLY A 48 -13.59 22.16 -13.35
C GLY A 48 -12.62 22.25 -12.18
N GLN A 49 -12.00 21.14 -11.74
CA GLN A 49 -11.06 21.18 -10.62
C GLN A 49 -9.66 21.52 -11.13
N GLU A 50 -9.15 22.69 -10.73
CA GLU A 50 -7.77 23.07 -11.00
C GLU A 50 -6.81 22.00 -10.47
N ARG A 51 -5.90 21.57 -11.34
CA ARG A 51 -4.86 20.61 -10.97
C ARG A 51 -4.00 21.26 -9.88
N PRO A 52 -3.84 20.64 -8.69
CA PRO A 52 -2.98 21.16 -7.64
C PRO A 52 -1.53 21.25 -8.15
N ASN A 53 -0.85 22.37 -7.89
CA ASN A 53 0.54 22.61 -8.30
C ASN A 53 1.57 21.62 -7.73
N PHE A 54 1.17 20.78 -6.76
CA PHE A 54 2.05 19.78 -6.14
C PHE A 54 2.14 18.47 -6.93
N VAL A 55 1.27 18.23 -7.93
CA VAL A 55 1.30 16.98 -8.70
C VAL A 55 2.29 17.11 -9.86
N PRO A 56 3.44 16.40 -9.84
CA PRO A 56 4.34 16.36 -10.98
C PRO A 56 3.62 15.73 -12.16
N LYS A 57 3.74 16.33 -13.35
CA LYS A 57 3.28 15.70 -14.58
C LYS A 57 4.17 14.50 -14.86
N VAL A 58 3.63 13.29 -14.72
CA VAL A 58 4.26 12.10 -15.30
C VAL A 58 3.87 12.11 -16.77
N GLU A 59 4.79 12.58 -17.63
CA GLU A 59 4.70 12.30 -19.06
C GLU A 59 4.86 10.79 -19.21
N LYS A 60 3.79 10.10 -19.59
CA LYS A 60 3.93 8.78 -20.20
C LYS A 60 4.57 9.06 -21.55
N ASP A 61 5.88 8.83 -21.64
CA ASP A 61 6.54 8.55 -22.91
C ASP A 61 5.94 7.21 -23.42
N GLU A 62 4.74 7.28 -23.97
CA GLU A 62 4.22 6.30 -24.89
C GLU A 62 5.00 6.45 -26.20
N GLU A 63 5.53 5.32 -26.68
CA GLU A 63 6.27 5.16 -27.94
C GLU A 63 7.59 5.93 -28.07
N ALA A 64 8.68 5.22 -27.78
CA ALA A 64 9.81 5.25 -28.70
C ALA A 64 9.30 4.81 -30.09
N ASP A 65 8.90 5.77 -30.93
CA ASP A 65 8.68 5.62 -32.37
C ASP A 65 10.00 5.95 -33.10
N PRO A 66 10.81 4.96 -33.50
CA PRO A 66 11.94 5.19 -34.39
C PRO A 66 11.43 5.26 -35.83
N SER A 67 11.02 6.46 -36.24
CA SER A 67 10.80 6.81 -37.66
C SER A 67 11.95 7.66 -38.19
#